data_AF-A0A6J7PD35-F1
#
_entry.id   AF-A0A6J7PD35-F1
#
_cell.length_a   1.000
_cell.length_b   1.000
_cell.length_c   1.000
_cell.angle_alpha   90.00
_cell.angle_beta   90.00
_cell.angle_gamma   90.00
#
_symmetry.space_group_name_H-M   'P 1'
#
loop_
_entity.id
_entity.type
_entity.pdbx_description
1 polymer ?
#
loop_
_entity_poly.entity_id
_entity_poly.type
_entity_poly.pdbx_seq_one_letter_code
_entity_poly.pdbx_strand_id
1 'polypeptide(L)'
;MTQTARRLVAIALLSSAALLVTGCSGSSKAKVLPDPNKAFCEKGKEYEALITSGKKVSVDDQLAIVREINANAPKDIAADTQVFLRALERVANGDKSVVDDEQVQESIVNVNRRFAQGCGLFDRKSTL
;
A
#
# COMPACT_ATOMS: atom_id res chain seq x y z
N MET A 1 13.28 -57.48 -7.91
CA MET A 1 11.84 -57.22 -8.06
C MET A 1 11.65 -56.23 -9.21
N THR A 2 11.10 -56.75 -10.33
CA THR A 2 10.24 -56.11 -11.36
C THR A 2 10.47 -54.67 -11.82
N GLN A 3 11.11 -54.59 -13.00
CA GLN A 3 10.84 -53.85 -14.24
C GLN A 3 9.63 -52.89 -14.35
N THR A 4 9.92 -51.77 -15.01
CA THR A 4 9.14 -50.62 -15.50
C THR A 4 7.86 -50.91 -16.30
N ALA A 5 6.82 -50.08 -16.14
CA ALA A 5 5.99 -49.59 -17.26
C ALA A 5 5.30 -48.26 -16.92
N ARG A 6 5.54 -47.26 -17.77
CA ARG A 6 4.90 -45.94 -17.80
C ARG A 6 3.49 -46.05 -18.39
N ARG A 7 2.59 -45.22 -17.84
CA ARG A 7 1.47 -44.50 -18.47
C ARG A 7 0.47 -45.32 -19.29
N LEU A 8 -0.80 -45.25 -18.87
CA LEU A 8 -1.95 -44.78 -19.67
C LEU A 8 -3.23 -45.09 -18.87
N VAL A 9 -3.81 -44.08 -18.22
CA VAL A 9 -5.23 -44.14 -17.85
C VAL A 9 -5.81 -42.74 -18.06
N ALA A 10 -6.44 -42.58 -19.22
CA ALA A 10 -7.47 -41.56 -19.42
C ALA A 10 -8.78 -42.12 -18.87
N ILE A 11 -9.34 -41.47 -17.85
CA ILE A 11 -10.73 -41.62 -17.40
C ILE A 11 -11.22 -40.17 -17.24
N ALA A 12 -11.89 -39.63 -18.26
CA ALA A 12 -13.34 -39.68 -18.42
C ALA A 12 -14.08 -38.90 -17.32
N LEU A 13 -14.23 -37.60 -17.58
CA LEU A 13 -15.48 -36.83 -17.56
C LEU A 13 -16.56 -37.15 -16.49
N LEU A 14 -16.94 -36.05 -15.82
CA LEU A 14 -18.29 -35.65 -15.40
C LEU A 14 -18.89 -36.34 -14.16
N SER A 15 -18.83 -35.65 -13.04
CA SER A 15 -19.92 -35.61 -12.05
C SER A 15 -19.91 -34.29 -11.31
N SER A 16 -20.85 -33.45 -11.70
CA SER A 16 -21.13 -32.11 -11.20
C SER A 16 -21.59 -32.17 -9.74
N ALA A 17 -20.76 -31.70 -8.82
CA ALA A 17 -21.21 -31.27 -7.51
C ALA A 17 -21.03 -29.75 -7.45
N ALA A 18 -22.12 -29.04 -7.72
CA ALA A 18 -22.22 -27.60 -7.57
C ALA A 18 -22.09 -27.26 -6.07
N LEU A 19 -20.86 -27.06 -5.62
CA LEU A 19 -20.62 -26.29 -4.40
C LEU A 19 -20.96 -24.85 -4.74
N LEU A 20 -22.06 -24.37 -4.16
CA LEU A 20 -22.46 -22.98 -4.17
C LEU A 20 -21.29 -22.16 -3.62
N VAL A 21 -20.55 -21.55 -4.54
CA VAL A 21 -19.67 -20.44 -4.28
C VAL A 21 -20.58 -19.32 -3.77
N THR A 22 -20.78 -19.22 -2.46
CA THR A 22 -21.10 -17.93 -1.85
C THR A 22 -19.81 -17.10 -1.83
N GLY A 23 -19.26 -16.88 -3.02
CA GLY A 23 -18.48 -15.69 -3.27
C GLY A 23 -19.46 -14.57 -3.06
N CYS A 24 -19.34 -13.89 -1.93
CA CYS A 24 -19.89 -12.56 -1.80
C CYS A 24 -19.19 -11.70 -2.85
N SER A 25 -19.69 -11.75 -4.08
CA SER A 25 -19.65 -10.65 -5.04
C SER A 25 -20.53 -9.55 -4.47
N GLY A 26 -20.16 -9.04 -3.29
CA GLY A 26 -20.51 -7.71 -2.90
C GLY A 26 -19.75 -6.83 -3.86
N SER A 27 -20.39 -6.48 -4.98
CA SER A 27 -20.11 -5.25 -5.70
C SER A 27 -20.41 -4.11 -4.74
N SER A 28 -19.55 -3.94 -3.74
CA SER A 28 -19.45 -2.75 -2.95
C SER A 28 -19.14 -1.69 -3.98
N LYS A 29 -20.15 -0.89 -4.34
CA LYS A 29 -19.94 0.32 -5.12
C LYS A 29 -18.80 1.03 -4.42
N ALA A 30 -17.62 1.03 -5.03
CA ALA A 30 -16.46 1.70 -4.47
C ALA A 30 -16.94 3.13 -4.21
N LYS A 31 -16.98 3.55 -2.95
CA LYS A 31 -17.24 4.96 -2.66
C LYS A 31 -16.09 5.70 -3.31
N VAL A 32 -16.38 6.33 -4.44
CA VAL A 32 -15.43 7.20 -5.12
C VAL A 32 -15.16 8.32 -4.14
N LEU A 33 -13.97 8.28 -3.53
CA LEU A 33 -13.50 9.36 -2.68
C LEU A 33 -13.25 10.59 -3.57
N PRO A 34 -13.50 11.81 -3.08
CA PRO A 34 -13.13 13.00 -3.81
C PRO A 34 -11.61 13.02 -4.03
N ASP A 35 -11.17 13.67 -5.10
CA ASP A 35 -9.73 13.87 -5.32
C ASP A 35 -9.12 14.67 -4.16
N PRO A 36 -7.89 14.34 -3.71
CA PRO A 36 -7.18 15.17 -2.75
C PRO A 36 -6.94 16.58 -3.29
N ASN A 37 -6.69 17.52 -2.39
CA ASN A 37 -6.27 18.85 -2.81
C ASN A 37 -4.88 18.79 -3.49
N LYS A 38 -4.57 19.82 -4.30
CA LYS A 38 -3.30 19.89 -5.04
C LYS A 38 -2.08 19.89 -4.12
N ALA A 39 -2.13 20.60 -3.00
CA ALA A 39 -1.01 20.71 -2.06
C ALA A 39 -0.61 19.35 -1.49
N PHE A 40 -1.59 18.50 -1.13
CA PHE A 40 -1.36 17.13 -0.70
C PHE A 40 -0.62 16.33 -1.78
N CYS A 41 -1.11 16.38 -3.03
CA CYS A 41 -0.48 15.65 -4.13
C CYS A 41 0.91 16.20 -4.50
N GLU A 42 1.14 17.51 -4.42
CA GLU A 42 2.46 18.12 -4.67
C GLU A 42 3.48 17.66 -3.62
N LYS A 43 3.09 17.64 -2.33
CA LYS A 43 3.96 17.09 -1.28
C LYS A 43 4.18 15.59 -1.39
N GLY A 44 3.20 14.84 -1.85
CA GLY A 44 3.39 13.44 -2.24
C GLY A 44 4.47 13.26 -3.31
N LYS A 45 4.48 14.11 -4.35
CA LYS A 45 5.50 14.09 -5.42
C LYS A 45 6.89 14.45 -4.90
N GLU A 46 6.97 15.47 -4.05
CA GLU A 46 8.23 15.85 -3.40
C GLU A 46 8.79 14.68 -2.58
N TYR A 47 7.93 14.00 -1.81
CA TYR A 47 8.32 12.84 -1.02
C TYR A 47 8.77 11.66 -1.89
N GLU A 48 8.02 11.33 -2.95
CA GLU A 48 8.39 10.28 -3.91
C GLU A 48 9.75 10.58 -4.57
N ALA A 49 9.96 11.81 -5.04
CA ALA A 49 11.22 12.23 -5.63
C ALA A 49 12.38 12.14 -4.63
N LEU A 50 12.15 12.51 -3.37
CA LEU A 50 13.15 12.41 -2.30
C LEU A 50 13.59 10.94 -2.12
N ILE A 51 12.64 10.03 -1.87
CA ILE A 51 12.94 8.63 -1.54
C ILE A 51 13.42 7.81 -2.75
N THR A 52 13.10 8.22 -3.97
CA THR A 52 13.54 7.57 -5.22
C THR A 52 14.79 8.20 -5.83
N SER A 53 15.36 9.24 -5.21
CA SER A 53 16.49 10.00 -5.75
C SER A 53 17.81 9.20 -5.90
N GLY A 54 17.88 8.00 -5.33
CA GLY A 54 19.11 7.19 -5.26
C GLY A 54 20.15 7.73 -4.26
N LYS A 55 19.83 8.79 -3.51
CA LYS A 55 20.69 9.35 -2.47
C LYS A 55 20.30 8.81 -1.10
N LYS A 56 21.25 8.85 -0.16
CA LYS A 56 20.92 8.67 1.26
C LYS A 56 20.08 9.86 1.71
N VAL A 57 18.83 9.60 2.07
CA VAL A 57 17.89 10.59 2.58
C VAL A 57 17.92 10.60 4.10
N SER A 58 17.97 11.77 4.72
CA SER A 58 17.90 11.88 6.18
C SER A 58 16.46 11.75 6.69
N VAL A 59 16.29 11.38 7.95
CA VAL A 59 14.96 11.34 8.59
C VAL A 59 14.38 12.75 8.69
N ASP A 60 15.21 13.76 8.91
CA ASP A 60 14.79 15.17 9.00
C ASP A 60 14.24 15.68 7.66
N ASP A 61 14.87 15.31 6.53
CA ASP A 61 14.37 15.67 5.19
C ASP A 61 13.00 15.05 4.93
N GLN A 62 12.80 13.79 5.33
CA GLN A 62 11.50 13.13 5.23
C GLN A 62 10.47 13.79 6.15
N LEU A 63 10.86 14.10 7.38
CA LEU A 63 9.99 14.70 8.39
C LEU A 63 9.45 16.06 7.95
N ALA A 64 10.30 16.89 7.31
CA ALA A 64 9.88 18.18 6.77
C ALA A 64 8.76 18.03 5.73
N ILE A 65 8.86 17.08 4.81
CA ILE A 65 7.84 16.85 3.78
C ILE A 65 6.59 16.19 4.39
N VAL A 66 6.75 15.20 5.27
CA VAL A 66 5.62 14.47 5.86
C VAL A 66 4.78 15.36 6.79
N ARG A 67 5.39 16.37 7.41
CA ARG A 67 4.64 17.41 8.14
C ARG A 67 3.68 18.17 7.23
N GLU A 68 4.13 18.55 6.03
CA GLU A 68 3.31 19.23 5.03
C GLU A 68 2.25 18.29 4.41
N ILE A 69 2.57 17.02 4.20
CA ILE A 69 1.59 15.99 3.80
C ILE A 69 0.47 15.92 4.84
N ASN A 70 0.81 15.80 6.12
CA ASN A 70 -0.17 15.72 7.20
C ASN A 70 -1.02 16.99 7.32
N ALA A 71 -0.41 18.17 7.17
CA ALA A 71 -1.13 19.45 7.22
C ALA A 71 -2.17 19.59 6.09
N ASN A 72 -1.91 18.99 4.93
CA ASN A 72 -2.78 19.07 3.76
C ASN A 72 -3.65 17.80 3.56
N ALA A 73 -3.60 16.85 4.49
CA ALA A 73 -4.26 15.56 4.35
C ALA A 73 -5.79 15.69 4.24
N PRO A 74 -6.44 15.00 3.28
CA PRO A 74 -7.89 14.95 3.24
C PRO A 74 -8.43 14.16 4.45
N LYS A 75 -9.68 14.45 4.85
CA LYS A 75 -10.26 13.93 6.10
C LYS A 75 -10.26 12.41 6.20
N ASP A 76 -10.34 11.71 5.07
CA ASP A 76 -10.35 10.24 5.00
C ASP A 76 -8.99 9.61 5.34
N ILE A 77 -7.88 10.34 5.24
CA ILE A 77 -6.52 9.82 5.48
C ILE A 77 -5.74 10.56 6.58
N ALA A 78 -6.32 11.64 7.15
CA ALA A 78 -5.63 12.50 8.12
C ALA A 78 -5.12 11.77 9.38
N ALA A 79 -5.84 10.73 9.83
CA ALA A 79 -5.40 9.92 10.97
C ALA A 79 -4.13 9.12 10.64
N ASP A 80 -4.09 8.47 9.48
CA ASP A 80 -2.94 7.68 9.04
C ASP A 80 -1.72 8.57 8.74
N THR A 81 -1.91 9.77 8.16
CA THR A 81 -0.80 10.73 8.00
C THR A 81 -0.25 11.20 9.33
N GLN A 82 -1.09 11.32 10.36
CA GLN A 82 -0.64 11.71 11.70
C GLN A 82 0.17 10.59 12.37
N VAL A 83 -0.26 9.33 12.23
CA VAL A 83 0.51 8.17 12.73
C VAL A 83 1.88 8.13 12.04
N PHE A 84 1.91 8.29 10.71
CA PHE A 84 3.15 8.31 9.96
C PHE A 84 4.08 9.45 10.39
N LEU A 85 3.54 10.67 10.56
CA LEU A 85 4.32 11.81 11.06
C LEU A 85 4.94 11.53 12.43
N ARG A 86 4.15 11.04 13.39
CA ARG A 86 4.64 10.71 14.74
C ARG A 86 5.68 9.60 14.73
N ALA A 87 5.54 8.62 13.83
CA ALA A 87 6.53 7.57 13.67
C ALA A 87 7.87 8.15 13.20
N LEU A 88 7.88 9.04 12.21
CA LEU A 88 9.10 9.74 11.78
C LEU A 88 9.71 10.61 12.89
N GLU A 89 8.89 11.30 13.67
CA GLU A 89 9.36 12.07 14.84
C GLU A 89 10.04 11.16 15.88
N ARG A 90 9.49 9.96 16.14
CA ARG A 90 10.11 8.98 17.05
C ARG A 90 11.43 8.46 16.50
N VAL A 91 11.49 8.13 15.21
CA VAL A 91 12.75 7.71 14.54
C VAL A 91 13.80 8.82 14.61
N ALA A 92 13.43 10.08 14.37
CA ALA A 92 14.33 11.22 14.46
C ALA A 92 14.93 11.37 15.87
N ASN A 93 14.16 11.01 16.90
CA ASN A 93 14.60 10.97 18.30
C ASN A 93 15.31 9.67 18.71
N GLY A 94 15.62 8.78 17.75
CA GLY A 94 16.38 7.55 17.97
C GLY A 94 15.56 6.34 18.39
N ASP A 95 14.23 6.46 18.47
CA ASP A 95 13.35 5.34 18.76
C ASP A 95 13.09 4.51 17.49
N LYS A 96 13.77 3.36 17.40
CA LYS A 96 13.64 2.43 16.28
C LYS A 96 12.52 1.40 16.45
N SER A 97 11.89 1.33 17.62
CA SER A 97 10.83 0.32 17.88
C SER A 97 9.60 0.52 17.00
N VAL A 98 9.39 1.74 16.47
CA VAL A 98 8.26 2.09 15.62
C VAL A 98 8.34 1.55 14.19
N VAL A 99 9.51 1.08 13.76
CA VAL A 99 9.71 0.62 12.37
C VAL A 99 8.95 -0.69 12.13
N ASP A 100 8.85 -1.54 13.15
CA ASP A 100 8.18 -2.84 13.11
C ASP A 100 6.77 -2.80 13.75
N ASP A 101 6.27 -1.61 14.08
CA ASP A 101 4.94 -1.42 14.64
C ASP A 101 3.86 -1.62 13.56
N GLU A 102 2.96 -2.58 13.77
CA GLU A 102 1.92 -2.94 12.80
C GLU A 102 1.00 -1.76 12.46
N GLN A 103 0.69 -0.90 13.44
CA GLN A 103 -0.16 0.27 13.22
C GLN A 103 0.56 1.28 12.32
N VAL A 104 1.86 1.49 12.52
CA VAL A 104 2.66 2.38 11.67
C VAL A 104 2.72 1.86 10.24
N GLN A 105 2.95 0.55 10.06
CA GLN A 105 2.99 -0.07 8.74
C GLN A 105 1.65 0.04 8.00
N GLU A 106 0.53 -0.23 8.70
CA GLU A 106 -0.81 -0.09 8.13
C GLU A 106 -1.09 1.35 7.69
N SER A 107 -0.77 2.34 8.54
CA SER A 107 -0.97 3.75 8.19
C SER A 107 -0.12 4.17 6.98
N ILE A 108 1.13 3.73 6.88
CA ILE A 108 1.97 3.99 5.69
C ILE A 108 1.36 3.38 4.43
N VAL A 109 0.85 2.14 4.51
CA VAL A 109 0.16 1.47 3.39
C VAL A 109 -1.08 2.24 2.97
N ASN A 110 -1.89 2.70 3.92
CA ASN A 110 -3.10 3.48 3.65
C ASN A 110 -2.77 4.82 2.98
N VAL A 111 -1.74 5.51 3.47
CA VAL A 111 -1.26 6.78 2.89
C VAL A 111 -0.77 6.57 1.45
N ASN A 112 0.07 5.56 1.21
CA ASN A 112 0.57 5.23 -0.12
C ASN A 112 -0.59 4.86 -1.08
N ARG A 113 -1.55 4.07 -0.61
CA ARG A 113 -2.76 3.74 -1.40
C ARG A 113 -3.55 4.98 -1.76
N ARG A 114 -3.69 5.93 -0.83
CA ARG A 114 -4.42 7.17 -1.07
C ARG A 114 -3.71 8.05 -2.10
N PHE A 115 -2.38 8.14 -2.03
CA PHE A 115 -1.56 8.82 -3.03
C PHE A 115 -1.66 8.15 -4.40
N ALA A 116 -1.64 6.82 -4.48
CA ALA A 116 -1.81 6.09 -5.74
C ALA A 116 -3.17 6.38 -6.39
N GLN A 117 -4.25 6.25 -5.61
CA GLN A 117 -5.61 6.41 -6.13
C GLN A 117 -5.96 7.86 -6.44
N GLY A 118 -5.51 8.83 -5.63
CA GLY A 118 -5.91 10.23 -5.74
C GLY A 118 -4.92 11.13 -6.46
N CYS A 119 -3.63 10.77 -6.50
CA CYS A 119 -2.57 11.60 -7.06
C CYS A 119 -1.75 10.90 -8.16
N GLY A 120 -1.94 9.59 -8.37
CA GLY A 120 -1.20 8.81 -9.36
C GLY A 120 0.28 8.60 -9.00
N LEU A 121 0.59 8.51 -7.70
CA LEU A 121 1.95 8.38 -7.17
C LEU A 121 2.19 7.01 -6.54
N PHE A 122 3.46 6.62 -6.38
CA PHE A 122 3.88 5.34 -5.79
C PHE A 122 3.30 4.12 -6.53
N ASP A 123 2.83 4.33 -7.76
CA ASP A 123 2.25 3.29 -8.59
C ASP A 123 3.40 2.43 -9.10
N ARG A 124 3.55 1.25 -8.49
CA ARG A 124 4.42 0.20 -9.04
C ARG A 124 3.76 -0.28 -10.33
N LYS A 125 4.00 0.41 -11.45
CA LYS A 125 3.76 -0.17 -12.77
C LYS A 125 4.44 -1.54 -12.77
N SER A 126 3.63 -2.60 -12.74
CA SER A 126 4.11 -3.95 -12.86
C SER A 126 4.90 -4.02 -14.16
N THR A 127 6.21 -4.20 -14.04
CA THR A 127 7.02 -4.65 -15.16
C THR A 127 6.53 -6.07 -15.45
N LEU A 128 5.71 -6.23 -16.48
CA LEU A 128 5.46 -7.50 -17.16
C LEU A 128 6.72 -7.89 -17.95
#